data_AF-A0A1H2LLA6-F1
#
_entry.id   AF-A0A1H2LLA6-F1
#
_cell.length_a   1.000
_cell.length_b   1.000
_cell.length_c   1.000
_cell.angle_alpha   90.00
_cell.angle_beta   90.00
_cell.angle_gamma   90.00
#
_symmetry.space_group_name_H-M   'P 1'
#
loop_
_entity.id
_entity.type
_entity.pdbx_description
1 polymer ?
#
loop_
_entity_poly.entity_id
_entity_poly.type
_entity_poly.pdbx_seq_one_letter_code
_entity_poly.pdbx_strand_id
1 'polypeptide(L)'
;MPEPYDEVMEPDEDPGLHHDRRVKGGMPLREDDDALERAVEEDRVAAGLSDYAEADVPPATDLPPEGTSERVISAQEGLLGDTSVSDRQD
;
A
#
# COMPACT_ATOMS: atom_id res chain seq x y z
N MET A 1 -24.28 -67.05 -14.93
CA MET A 1 -24.31 -65.59 -14.69
C MET A 1 -23.06 -65.29 -13.88
N PRO A 2 -22.06 -64.56 -14.41
CA PRO A 2 -20.97 -64.05 -13.58
C PRO A 2 -21.52 -62.93 -12.67
N GLU A 3 -21.03 -62.84 -11.45
CA GLU A 3 -21.45 -61.84 -10.45
C GLU A 3 -20.86 -60.45 -10.82
N PRO A 4 -21.63 -59.35 -10.71
CA PRO A 4 -21.27 -58.04 -11.27
C PRO A 4 -20.27 -57.22 -10.43
N TYR A 5 -19.59 -57.83 -9.45
CA TYR A 5 -18.75 -57.11 -8.48
C TYR A 5 -17.27 -57.50 -8.52
N ASP A 6 -16.84 -58.33 -9.47
CA ASP A 6 -15.42 -58.74 -9.57
C ASP A 6 -14.51 -57.67 -10.24
N GLU A 7 -15.06 -56.55 -10.72
CA GLU A 7 -14.29 -55.42 -11.27
C GLU A 7 -14.22 -54.24 -10.29
N VAL A 8 -14.05 -54.50 -9.00
CA VAL A 8 -13.58 -53.45 -8.08
C VAL A 8 -12.12 -53.19 -8.43
N MET A 9 -11.86 -52.09 -9.12
CA MET A 9 -10.50 -51.59 -9.34
C MET A 9 -9.93 -51.23 -7.97
N GLU A 10 -9.12 -52.14 -7.40
CA GLU A 10 -8.35 -51.83 -6.20
C GLU A 10 -7.40 -50.67 -6.54
N PRO A 11 -7.36 -49.61 -5.71
CA PRO A 11 -6.44 -48.51 -5.95
C PRO A 11 -5.02 -49.05 -5.82
N ASP A 12 -4.21 -48.88 -6.86
CA ASP A 12 -2.77 -49.12 -6.78
C ASP A 12 -2.20 -48.25 -5.67
N GLU A 13 -1.62 -48.87 -4.64
CA GLU A 13 -0.90 -48.15 -3.58
C GLU A 13 0.35 -47.51 -4.20
N ASP A 14 0.26 -46.22 -4.55
CA ASP A 14 1.44 -45.40 -4.81
C ASP A 14 2.26 -45.39 -3.50
N PRO A 15 3.48 -45.95 -3.47
CA PRO A 15 4.32 -45.95 -2.26
C PRO A 15 4.63 -44.52 -1.78
N GLY A 16 4.32 -43.50 -2.59
CA GLY A 16 4.39 -42.10 -2.25
C GLY A 16 5.83 -41.62 -2.18
N LEU A 17 6.03 -40.32 -2.36
CA LEU A 17 7.27 -39.69 -1.94
C LEU A 17 7.30 -39.68 -0.42
N HIS A 18 8.45 -39.99 0.19
CA HIS A 18 8.63 -39.88 1.65
C HIS A 18 8.29 -38.44 2.09
N HIS A 19 7.12 -38.27 2.71
CA HIS A 19 6.68 -36.99 3.22
C HIS A 19 7.47 -36.64 4.49
N ASP A 20 8.60 -35.95 4.34
CA ASP A 20 9.22 -35.28 5.48
C ASP A 20 8.34 -34.10 5.91
N ARG A 21 7.57 -34.29 6.98
CA ARG A 21 6.68 -33.25 7.54
C ARG A 21 7.44 -32.00 7.99
N ARG A 22 8.76 -32.07 8.14
CA ARG A 22 9.64 -30.93 8.48
C ARG A 22 9.98 -30.10 7.26
N VAL A 23 9.93 -30.68 6.08
CA VAL A 23 10.19 -29.98 4.81
C VAL A 23 8.85 -29.53 4.25
N LYS A 24 8.43 -28.32 4.63
CA LYS A 24 7.44 -27.59 3.85
C LYS A 24 8.13 -27.24 2.54
N GLY A 25 7.59 -27.69 1.40
CA GLY A 25 7.96 -27.11 0.11
C GLY A 25 7.63 -25.63 0.19
N GLY A 26 8.65 -24.80 0.43
CA GLY A 26 8.48 -23.37 0.54
C GLY A 26 7.87 -22.82 -0.74
N MET A 27 7.28 -21.62 -0.65
CA MET A 27 6.97 -20.90 -1.87
C MET A 27 8.31 -20.64 -2.58
N PRO A 28 8.46 -20.99 -3.88
CA PRO A 28 9.64 -20.59 -4.63
C PRO A 28 9.83 -19.08 -4.45
N LEU A 29 11.06 -18.61 -4.25
CA LEU A 29 11.36 -17.16 -4.29
C LEU A 29 10.79 -16.65 -5.60
N ARG A 30 9.73 -15.85 -5.52
CA ARG A 30 9.11 -15.31 -6.72
C ARG A 30 9.87 -14.05 -7.05
N GLU A 31 10.14 -13.83 -8.32
CA GLU A 31 10.76 -12.60 -8.81
C GLU A 31 9.92 -11.35 -8.44
N ASP A 32 8.66 -11.55 -8.01
CA ASP A 32 7.70 -10.53 -7.61
C ASP A 32 7.62 -10.29 -6.08
N ASP A 33 8.41 -10.95 -5.24
CA ASP A 33 8.31 -10.82 -3.78
C ASP A 33 8.52 -9.36 -3.31
N ASP A 34 9.47 -8.63 -3.90
CA ASP A 34 9.69 -7.20 -3.62
C ASP A 34 8.50 -6.33 -4.05
N ALA A 35 7.81 -6.72 -5.13
CA ALA A 35 6.62 -6.01 -5.61
C ALA A 35 5.42 -6.29 -4.71
N LEU A 36 5.28 -7.53 -4.25
CA LEU A 36 4.26 -7.94 -3.30
C LEU A 36 4.45 -7.24 -1.94
N GLU A 37 5.69 -7.16 -1.44
CA GLU A 37 6.00 -6.45 -0.19
C GLU A 37 5.60 -4.97 -0.27
N ARG A 38 5.93 -4.29 -1.38
CA ARG A 38 5.54 -2.90 -1.61
C ARG A 38 4.02 -2.73 -1.61
N ALA A 39 3.30 -3.57 -2.35
CA ALA A 39 1.83 -3.51 -2.42
C ALA A 39 1.18 -3.73 -1.04
N VAL A 40 1.73 -4.62 -0.22
CA VAL A 40 1.25 -4.85 1.15
C VAL A 40 1.49 -3.65 2.06
N GLU A 41 2.59 -2.92 1.92
CA GLU A 41 2.79 -1.66 2.66
C GLU A 41 1.79 -0.59 2.20
N GLU A 42 1.63 -0.41 0.89
CA GLU A 42 0.65 0.53 0.32
C GLU A 42 -0.78 0.26 0.84
N ASP A 43 -1.20 -1.01 0.88
CA ASP A 43 -2.49 -1.41 1.41
C ASP A 43 -2.62 -1.13 2.92
N ARG A 44 -1.55 -1.32 3.70
CA ARG A 44 -1.56 -0.99 5.13
C ARG A 44 -1.70 0.51 5.36
N VAL A 45 -0.99 1.32 4.59
CA VAL A 45 -1.12 2.79 4.62
C VAL A 45 -2.54 3.20 4.23
N ALA A 46 -3.07 2.67 3.12
CA ALA A 46 -4.43 2.97 2.66
C ALA A 46 -5.52 2.52 3.64
N ALA A 47 -5.31 1.41 4.36
CA ALA A 47 -6.18 0.94 5.43
C ALA A 47 -6.08 1.77 6.73
N GLY A 48 -5.14 2.74 6.79
CA GLY A 48 -4.87 3.53 7.99
C GLY A 48 -4.20 2.74 9.12
N LEU A 49 -3.54 1.62 8.78
CA LEU A 49 -2.76 0.79 9.72
C LEU A 49 -1.31 1.28 9.86
N SER A 50 -0.80 1.95 8.84
CA SER A 50 0.50 2.62 8.80
C SER A 50 0.31 4.10 8.45
N ASP A 51 1.20 4.98 8.94
CA ASP A 51 1.23 6.39 8.54
C ASP A 51 1.80 6.54 7.12
N TYR A 52 1.37 7.57 6.39
CA TYR A 52 1.97 7.94 5.10
C TYR A 52 3.41 8.43 5.28
N ALA A 53 4.29 8.09 4.33
CA ALA A 53 5.61 8.70 4.28
C ALA A 53 5.49 10.17 3.86
N GLU A 54 6.32 11.04 4.44
CA GLU A 54 6.29 12.48 4.17
C GLU A 54 6.50 12.83 2.69
N ALA A 55 7.28 12.02 1.97
CA ALA A 55 7.51 12.17 0.53
C ALA A 55 6.29 11.82 -0.35
N ASP A 56 5.39 10.97 0.16
CA ASP A 56 4.20 10.53 -0.56
C ASP A 56 2.99 11.43 -0.29
N VAL A 57 3.07 12.29 0.73
CA VAL A 57 2.04 13.30 1.01
C VAL A 57 2.40 14.60 0.28
N PRO A 58 1.45 15.22 -0.45
CA PRO A 58 1.66 16.54 -1.01
C PRO A 58 2.09 17.56 0.05
N PRO A 59 2.83 18.62 -0.31
CA PRO A 59 3.17 19.68 0.64
C PRO A 59 1.89 20.24 1.27
N ALA A 60 2.00 20.64 2.54
CA ALA A 60 0.85 21.16 3.28
C ALA A 60 0.22 22.43 2.68
N THR A 61 0.95 23.10 1.77
CA THR A 61 0.50 24.29 1.06
C THR A 61 0.29 23.96 -0.41
N ASP A 62 -0.91 24.21 -0.91
CA ASP A 62 -1.22 24.12 -2.35
C ASP A 62 -0.50 25.21 -3.14
N LEU A 63 -0.19 24.93 -4.41
CA LEU A 63 0.29 25.95 -5.32
C LEU A 63 -0.83 26.96 -5.61
N PRO A 64 -0.53 28.27 -5.62
CA PRO A 64 -1.54 29.27 -5.91
C PRO A 64 -2.01 29.16 -7.37
N PRO A 65 -3.31 29.34 -7.66
CA PRO A 65 -3.84 29.17 -8.99
C PRO A 65 -3.32 30.24 -9.96
N GLU A 66 -3.25 29.89 -11.24
CA GLU A 66 -2.76 30.78 -12.29
C GLU A 66 -3.48 32.14 -12.29
N GLY A 67 -2.71 33.23 -12.30
CA GLY A 67 -3.23 34.59 -12.27
C GLY A 67 -3.52 35.15 -10.87
N THR A 68 -3.19 34.44 -9.79
CA THR A 68 -3.12 35.05 -8.46
C THR A 68 -2.12 36.21 -8.44
N SER A 69 -2.55 37.34 -7.89
CA SER A 69 -1.66 38.48 -7.71
C SER A 69 -0.59 38.21 -6.65
N GLU A 70 0.64 38.68 -6.87
CA GLU A 70 1.77 38.63 -5.92
C GLU A 70 1.39 39.01 -4.49
N ARG A 71 0.55 40.05 -4.34
CA ARG A 71 0.07 40.50 -3.02
C ARG A 71 -0.71 39.43 -2.27
N VAL A 72 -1.52 38.64 -2.98
CA VAL A 72 -2.32 37.55 -2.41
C VAL A 72 -1.42 36.36 -2.05
N ILE A 73 -0.47 36.02 -2.92
CA ILE A 73 0.53 34.97 -2.65
C ILE A 73 1.31 35.32 -1.38
N SER A 74 1.86 36.54 -1.34
CA SER A 74 2.58 37.06 -0.16
C SER A 74 1.73 37.02 1.11
N ALA A 75 0.42 37.30 1.01
CA ALA A 75 -0.48 37.24 2.16
C ALA A 75 -0.69 35.80 2.67
N GLN A 76 -0.83 34.83 1.76
CA GLN A 76 -0.97 33.42 2.14
C GLN A 76 0.31 32.87 2.80
N GLU A 77 1.48 33.32 2.33
CA GLU A 77 2.77 32.96 2.92
C GLU A 77 3.12 33.76 4.19
N GLY A 78 2.26 34.69 4.62
CA GLY A 78 2.51 35.55 5.78
C GLY A 78 3.64 36.56 5.58
N LEU A 79 4.02 36.84 4.33
CA LEU A 79 5.03 37.81 3.93
C LEU A 79 4.47 39.23 3.72
N LEU A 80 3.16 39.39 3.85
CA LEU A 80 2.57 40.72 3.90
C LEU A 80 3.00 41.35 5.23
N GLY A 81 3.64 42.53 5.16
CA GLY A 81 4.16 43.24 6.34
C GLY A 81 3.09 43.59 7.38
N ASP A 82 3.36 44.55 8.26
CA ASP A 82 2.41 44.96 9.29
C ASP A 82 1.14 45.58 8.69
N THR A 83 0.13 44.74 8.43
CA THR A 83 -1.19 45.20 8.01
C THR A 83 -2.03 45.69 9.18
N SER A 84 -1.45 45.80 10.38
CA SER A 84 -2.15 46.36 11.53
C SER A 84 -2.48 47.81 11.23
N VAL A 85 -3.78 48.10 11.15
CA VAL A 85 -4.25 49.49 11.10
C VAL A 85 -3.85 50.13 12.41
N SER A 86 -2.92 51.09 12.36
CA SER A 86 -2.57 51.87 13.53
C SER A 86 -3.81 52.66 13.95
N ASP A 87 -4.39 52.28 15.09
CA ASP A 87 -5.46 53.02 15.74
C ASP A 87 -4.92 54.42 16.05
N ARG A 88 -5.33 55.41 15.24
CA ARG A 88 -4.90 56.81 15.36
C ARG A 88 -5.54 57.37 16.62
N GLN A 89 -4.82 57.27 17.74
CA GLN A 89 -5.16 57.94 18.99
C GLN A 89 -4.81 59.42 18.86
N ASP A 90 -5.84 60.27 18.85
CA ASP A 90 -5.78 61.73 19.03
C ASP A 90 -6.02 62.08 20.51
#